data_AF-A0A2I9CT39-F1
#
_entry.id   AF-A0A2I9CT39-F1
#
_cell.length_a   1.000
_cell.length_b   1.000
_cell.length_c   1.000
_cell.angle_alpha   90.00
_cell.angle_beta   90.00
_cell.angle_gamma   90.00
#
_symmetry.space_group_name_H-M   'P 1'
#
loop_
_entity.id
_entity.type
_entity.pdbx_description
1 polymer ?
#
loop_
_entity_poly.entity_id
_entity_poly.type
_entity_poly.pdbx_seq_one_letter_code
_entity_poly.pdbx_strand_id
1 'polypeptide(L)'
;MNLQDIAVRSEWRELVTPGLRSALERLEAQGVEFFWTHGGSLPPGTYLFNAKKDDVRLASHDGSEMPRQAISEVILEAMTARGILPRQESVFPARTRHRGRPQPAPGR
;
A
#
# COMPACT_ATOMS: atom_id res chain seq x y z
N MET A 1 19.57 -10.90 4.92
CA MET A 1 18.45 -11.59 4.24
C MET A 1 18.36 -11.02 2.84
N ASN A 2 18.41 -11.83 1.79
CA ASN A 2 18.44 -11.36 0.41
C ASN A 2 16.99 -11.25 -0.12
N LEU A 3 16.68 -10.14 -0.79
CA LEU A 3 15.36 -9.84 -1.35
C LEU A 3 14.90 -10.87 -2.38
N GLN A 4 15.84 -11.44 -3.12
CA GLN A 4 15.55 -12.49 -4.10
C GLN A 4 15.02 -13.76 -3.41
N ASP A 5 15.61 -14.17 -2.27
CA ASP A 5 15.13 -15.31 -1.50
C ASP A 5 13.73 -15.05 -0.91
N ILE A 6 13.52 -13.84 -0.36
CA ILE A 6 12.21 -13.40 0.17
C ILE A 6 11.13 -13.42 -0.92
N ALA A 7 11.46 -12.94 -2.12
CA ALA A 7 10.55 -12.84 -3.24
C ALA A 7 10.19 -14.22 -3.83
N VAL A 8 11.17 -15.12 -3.95
CA VAL A 8 10.99 -16.43 -4.61
C VAL A 8 10.41 -17.48 -3.66
N ARG A 9 10.76 -17.45 -2.37
CA ARG A 9 10.37 -18.51 -1.42
C ARG A 9 9.06 -18.22 -0.67
N SER A 10 8.40 -17.10 -0.98
CA SER A 10 7.22 -16.61 -0.24
C SER A 10 7.47 -16.36 1.26
N GLU A 11 8.74 -16.21 1.66
CA GLU A 11 9.16 -15.90 3.04
C GLU A 11 8.74 -14.47 3.45
N TRP A 12 8.25 -13.66 2.52
CA TRP A 12 7.69 -12.33 2.81
C TRP A 12 6.50 -12.38 3.78
N ARG A 13 5.79 -13.52 3.88
CA ARG A 13 4.72 -13.70 4.87
C ARG A 13 5.21 -13.55 6.31
N GLU A 14 6.46 -13.92 6.59
CA GLU A 14 7.06 -13.75 7.92
C GLU A 14 7.33 -12.27 8.25
N LEU A 15 7.49 -11.45 7.21
CA LEU A 15 7.71 -10.00 7.34
C LEU A 15 6.40 -9.22 7.53
N VAL A 16 5.24 -9.86 7.35
CA VAL A 16 3.94 -9.25 7.59
C VAL A 16 3.81 -8.89 9.07
N THR A 17 3.56 -7.60 9.33
CA THR A 17 3.33 -7.11 10.69
C THR A 17 2.18 -7.91 11.34
N PRO A 18 2.32 -8.42 12.58
CA PRO A 18 1.32 -9.29 13.20
C PRO A 18 -0.12 -8.77 13.16
N GLY A 19 -0.32 -7.46 13.32
CA GLY A 19 -1.64 -6.83 13.25
C GLY A 19 -2.31 -6.85 11.87
N LEU A 20 -1.58 -7.15 10.79
CA LEU A 20 -2.09 -7.25 9.43
C LEU A 20 -2.30 -8.70 8.96
N ARG A 21 -1.92 -9.71 9.74
CA ARG A 21 -2.04 -11.13 9.34
C ARG A 21 -3.49 -11.53 9.07
N SER A 22 -4.40 -11.21 9.98
CA SER A 22 -5.83 -11.52 9.79
C SER A 22 -6.49 -10.70 8.67
N ALA A 23 -5.89 -9.59 8.25
CA ALA A 23 -6.36 -8.85 7.08
C ALA A 23 -5.86 -9.51 5.79
N LEU A 24 -4.59 -9.91 5.76
CA LEU A 24 -4.01 -10.68 4.67
C LEU A 24 -4.82 -11.95 4.40
N GLU A 25 -5.06 -12.78 5.42
CA GLU A 25 -5.83 -14.03 5.28
C GLU A 25 -7.24 -13.78 4.71
N ARG A 26 -7.91 -12.70 5.16
CA ARG A 26 -9.22 -12.32 4.64
C ARG A 26 -9.19 -11.87 3.18
N LEU A 27 -8.13 -11.18 2.76
CA LEU A 27 -7.94 -10.76 1.38
C LEU A 27 -7.66 -11.97 0.48
N GLU A 28 -6.79 -12.88 0.93
CA GLU A 28 -6.48 -14.13 0.23
C GLU A 28 -7.73 -15.02 0.09
N ALA A 29 -8.55 -15.14 1.13
CA ALA A 29 -9.83 -15.86 1.07
C ALA A 29 -10.84 -15.23 0.08
N GLN A 30 -10.67 -13.96 -0.27
CA GLN A 30 -11.46 -13.27 -1.29
C GLN A 30 -10.86 -13.41 -2.70
N GLY A 31 -9.77 -14.18 -2.86
CA GLY A 31 -9.06 -14.36 -4.12
C GLY A 31 -8.07 -13.23 -4.44
N VAL A 32 -7.65 -12.43 -3.46
CA VAL A 32 -6.56 -11.47 -3.67
C VAL A 32 -5.21 -12.19 -3.58
N GLU A 33 -4.44 -12.10 -4.64
CA GLU A 33 -3.11 -12.67 -4.77
C GLU A 33 -2.05 -11.61 -4.44
N PHE A 34 -1.09 -11.98 -3.60
CA PHE A 34 0.04 -11.12 -3.23
C PHE A 34 1.36 -11.74 -3.72
N PHE A 35 2.18 -10.95 -4.41
CA PHE A 35 3.44 -11.44 -4.97
C PHE A 35 4.45 -10.34 -5.23
N TRP A 36 5.73 -10.74 -5.21
CA TRP A 36 6.82 -9.89 -5.67
C TRP A 36 6.98 -10.00 -7.18
N THR A 37 7.17 -8.87 -7.86
CA THR A 37 7.57 -8.82 -9.26
C THR A 37 8.94 -8.19 -9.37
N HIS A 38 9.82 -8.83 -10.13
CA HIS A 38 11.05 -8.25 -10.63
C HIS A 38 10.96 -8.01 -12.15
N GLY A 39 11.48 -6.89 -12.64
CA GLY A 39 11.84 -6.76 -14.06
C GLY A 39 10.85 -6.07 -15.01
N GLY A 40 11.38 -5.82 -16.22
CA GLY A 40 10.74 -5.22 -17.39
C GLY A 40 11.21 -3.78 -17.66
N SER A 41 10.75 -2.85 -16.84
CA SER A 41 11.03 -1.40 -16.97
C SER A 41 11.55 -0.77 -15.68
N LEU A 42 11.80 -1.59 -14.66
CA LEU A 42 12.28 -1.14 -13.34
C LEU A 42 13.82 -1.14 -13.31
N PRO A 43 14.44 -0.24 -12.54
CA PRO A 43 15.88 -0.25 -12.34
C PRO A 43 16.40 -1.61 -11.83
N PRO A 44 17.65 -1.98 -12.15
CA PRO A 44 18.28 -3.17 -11.60
C PRO A 44 18.24 -3.15 -10.06
N GLY A 45 17.74 -4.22 -9.45
CA GLY A 45 17.60 -4.33 -7.99
C GLY A 45 16.26 -3.81 -7.44
N THR A 46 15.36 -3.31 -8.29
CA THR A 46 14.00 -2.92 -7.87
C THR A 46 13.04 -4.12 -7.87
N TYR A 47 12.40 -4.34 -6.72
CA TYR A 47 11.36 -5.34 -6.51
C TYR A 47 10.08 -4.64 -6.06
N LEU A 48 8.98 -4.91 -6.76
CA LEU A 48 7.67 -4.40 -6.36
C LEU A 48 6.86 -5.51 -5.71
N PHE A 49 6.26 -5.20 -4.57
CA PHE A 49 5.23 -6.05 -3.99
C PHE A 49 3.87 -5.64 -4.54
N ASN A 50 3.07 -6.60 -4.99
CA ASN A 50 1.81 -6.35 -5.70
C ASN A 50 0.66 -7.11 -5.04
N ALA A 51 -0.53 -6.52 -5.09
CA ALA A 51 -1.80 -7.18 -4.80
C ALA A 51 -2.68 -7.19 -6.05
N LYS A 52 -3.25 -8.34 -6.42
CA LYS A 52 -4.04 -8.54 -7.64
C LYS A 52 -5.30 -9.33 -7.32
N LYS A 53 -6.39 -9.08 -8.04
CA LYS A 53 -7.60 -9.92 -8.02
C LYS A 53 -8.20 -9.95 -9.42
N ASP A 54 -8.51 -11.13 -9.95
CA ASP A 54 -9.15 -11.29 -11.27
C ASP A 54 -8.44 -10.48 -12.39
N ASP A 55 -7.11 -10.55 -12.45
CA ASP A 55 -6.30 -9.77 -13.41
C ASP A 55 -6.26 -8.25 -13.21
N VAL A 56 -6.91 -7.73 -12.17
CA VAL A 56 -6.87 -6.32 -11.79
C VAL A 56 -5.86 -6.10 -10.66
N ARG A 57 -4.85 -5.26 -10.90
CA ARG A 57 -3.92 -4.80 -9.87
C ARG A 57 -4.64 -3.87 -8.90
N LEU A 58 -4.68 -4.24 -7.62
CA LEU A 58 -5.28 -3.44 -6.55
C LEU A 58 -4.28 -2.43 -5.97
N ALA A 59 -3.03 -2.84 -5.78
CA ALA A 59 -1.98 -2.06 -5.14
C ALA A 59 -0.59 -2.54 -5.57
N SER A 60 0.41 -1.65 -5.53
CA SER A 60 1.81 -2.00 -5.74
C SER A 60 2.77 -1.02 -5.07
N HIS A 61 3.81 -1.52 -4.40
CA HIS A 61 4.80 -0.67 -3.72
C HIS A 61 6.23 -1.19 -3.89
N ASP A 62 7.20 -0.28 -3.92
CA ASP A 62 8.63 -0.61 -3.93
C ASP A 62 9.07 -1.09 -2.55
N GLY A 63 9.64 -2.29 -2.51
CA GLY A 63 10.17 -2.87 -1.27
C GLY A 63 11.64 -3.20 -1.29
N SER A 64 12.40 -2.63 -2.23
CA SER A 64 13.82 -2.92 -2.39
C SER A 64 14.69 -2.43 -1.23
N GLU A 65 14.28 -1.36 -0.56
CA GLU A 65 14.98 -0.87 0.65
C GLU A 65 14.25 -1.28 1.93
N MET A 66 12.91 -1.34 1.89
CA MET A 66 12.07 -1.58 3.07
C MET A 66 10.95 -2.61 2.79
N PRO A 67 11.28 -3.91 2.67
CA PRO A 67 10.32 -4.94 2.25
C PRO A 67 9.10 -5.03 3.18
N ARG A 68 9.33 -4.94 4.50
CA ARG A 68 8.27 -4.97 5.52
C ARG A 68 7.28 -3.82 5.37
N GLN A 69 7.76 -2.63 5.02
CA GLN A 69 6.92 -1.46 4.82
C GLN A 69 6.08 -1.64 3.55
N ALA A 70 6.70 -2.02 2.44
CA ALA A 70 6.00 -2.28 1.18
C ALA A 70 4.87 -3.30 1.32
N ILE A 71 5.13 -4.41 2.03
CA ILE A 71 4.10 -5.43 2.32
C ILE A 71 2.94 -4.82 3.11
N SER A 72 3.23 -4.03 4.14
CA SER A 72 2.21 -3.44 5.00
C SER A 72 1.35 -2.44 4.23
N GLU A 73 1.95 -1.55 3.44
CA GLU A 73 1.26 -0.57 2.59
C GLU A 73 0.34 -1.25 1.58
N VAL A 74 0.84 -2.26 0.85
CA VAL A 74 0.05 -2.98 -0.16
C VAL A 74 -1.13 -3.72 0.47
N ILE A 75 -0.98 -4.31 1.66
CA ILE A 75 -2.09 -4.94 2.39
C ILE A 75 -3.14 -3.88 2.77
N LEU A 76 -2.72 -2.73 3.31
CA LEU A 76 -3.63 -1.64 3.70
C LEU A 76 -4.36 -1.03 2.49
N GLU A 77 -3.65 -0.82 1.39
CA GLU A 77 -4.24 -0.34 0.13
C GLU A 77 -5.23 -1.36 -0.43
N ALA A 78 -4.89 -2.66 -0.43
CA ALA A 78 -5.80 -3.72 -0.84
C ALA A 78 -7.05 -3.80 0.06
N MET A 79 -6.91 -3.65 1.38
CA MET A 79 -8.05 -3.53 2.29
C MET A 79 -8.95 -2.35 1.94
N THR A 80 -8.35 -1.20 1.58
CA THR A 80 -9.07 0.01 1.18
C THR A 80 -9.81 -0.19 -0.15
N ALA A 81 -9.14 -0.76 -1.14
CA ALA A 81 -9.73 -1.08 -2.45
C ALA A 81 -10.89 -2.10 -2.35
N ARG A 82 -10.83 -2.99 -1.35
CA ARG A 82 -11.89 -3.97 -1.06
C ARG A 82 -12.99 -3.44 -0.12
N GLY A 83 -12.87 -2.20 0.37
CA GLY A 83 -13.84 -1.60 1.30
C GLY A 83 -13.87 -2.26 2.68
N ILE A 84 -12.80 -2.95 3.08
CA ILE A 84 -12.67 -3.63 4.38
C ILE A 84 -12.26 -2.63 5.48
N LEU A 85 -11.51 -1.59 5.10
CA LEU A 85 -11.33 -0.40 5.92
C LEU A 85 -12.42 0.63 5.56
N PRO A 86 -13.01 1.35 6.53
CA PRO A 86 -13.64 2.62 6.19
C PRO A 86 -12.56 3.46 5.53
N ARG A 87 -12.81 3.89 4.28
CA ARG A 87 -11.94 4.74 3.47
C ARG A 87 -11.25 5.73 4.41
N GLN A 88 -9.97 5.52 4.72
CA GLN A 88 -9.25 6.50 5.50
C GLN A 88 -9.25 7.74 4.62
N GLU A 89 -10.06 8.72 5.01
CA GLU A 89 -9.86 10.09 4.59
C GLU A 89 -8.39 10.36 4.82
N SER A 90 -7.68 10.43 3.71
CA SER A 90 -6.30 10.80 3.61
C SER A 90 -6.10 12.06 4.44
N VAL A 91 -5.62 11.91 5.67
CA VAL A 91 -4.95 12.98 6.41
C VAL A 91 -3.56 13.10 5.79
N PHE A 92 -3.53 13.47 4.51
CA PHE A 92 -2.46 14.35 4.07
C PHE A 92 -2.75 15.69 4.76
N PRO A 93 -1.77 16.33 5.42
CA PRO A 93 -1.93 17.73 5.75
C PRO A 93 -2.03 18.45 4.40
N ALA A 94 -3.26 18.74 3.99
CA ALA A 94 -3.53 19.76 3.00
C ALA A 94 -2.77 20.99 3.49
N ARG A 95 -1.69 21.32 2.78
CA ARG A 95 -1.05 22.62 2.85
C ARG A 95 -2.11 23.64 2.46
N THR A 96 -2.92 24.06 3.43
CA THR A 96 -3.81 25.20 3.29
C THR A 96 -2.95 26.45 3.42
N ARG A 97 -2.19 26.75 2.35
CA ARG A 97 -1.96 28.14 2.00
C ARG A 97 -3.32 28.75 1.67
N HIS A 98 -3.47 30.03 1.98
CA HIS A 98 -4.67 30.87 1.86
C HIS A 98 -5.58 30.96 3.09
N ARG A 99 -4.99 31.32 4.26
CA ARG A 99 -5.69 32.24 5.16
C ARG A 99 -5.38 33.66 4.71
N GLY A 100 -6.24 34.19 3.86
CA GLY A 100 -6.12 35.55 3.32
C GLY A 100 -7.35 35.88 2.50
N ARG A 101 -8.54 35.75 3.09
CA ARG A 101 -9.74 36.39 2.55
C ARG A 101 -10.06 37.60 3.43
N PRO A 102 -10.09 38.82 2.87
CA PRO A 102 -10.46 40.01 3.64
C PRO A 102 -11.91 39.92 4.11
N GLN A 103 -12.16 40.35 5.35
CA GLN A 103 -13.50 40.52 5.91
C GLN A 103 -14.29 41.56 5.10
N PRO A 104 -15.58 41.32 4.79
CA PRO A 104 -16.49 42.40 4.47
C PRO A 104 -17.01 43.05 5.77
N ALA A 105 -16.94 44.39 5.81
CA ALA A 105 -17.55 45.21 6.85
C ALA A 105 -19.09 45.22 6.75
N PRO A 106 -19.79 45.51 7.85
CA PRO A 106 -21.04 46.25 7.77
C PRO A 106 -20.97 47.56 8.54
N GLY A 107 -21.45 48.62 7.89
CA GLY A 107 -21.41 49.99 8.34
C GLY A 107 -22.38 50.35 9.46
N ARG A 108 -22.17 51.58 9.94
CA ARG A 108 -23.15 52.47 10.53
C ARG A 108 -23.14 53.75 9.72
#